data_AF-A0A845BDT4-F1
#
_entry.id   AF-A0A845BDT4-F1
#
_cell.length_a   1.000
_cell.length_b   1.000
_cell.length_c   1.000
_cell.angle_alpha   90.00
_cell.angle_beta   90.00
_cell.angle_gamma   90.00
#
_symmetry.space_group_name_H-M   'P 1'
#
loop_
_entity.id
_entity.type
_entity.pdbx_description
1 polymer ?
#
loop_
_entity_poly.entity_id
_entity_poly.type
_entity_poly.pdbx_seq_one_letter_code
_entity_poly.pdbx_strand_id
1 'polypeptide(L)'
;MTPPAAAQRSRPGRVALPLAIAAFVAWFAADAARASFTLENLVMVAPAAAIAFVTCAILAVQAWRGPEPDTAEPAPLGPVLAMLALLAGLVLLMEEVGFDVGVLLFLIAATWLLGERRPLVLVGYALPFTVLAVLGLQAILPFPLETLVLRLP
;
A
#
# COMPACT_ATOMS: atom_id res chain seq x y z
N MET A 1 18.06 29.99 -27.25
CA MET A 1 17.34 30.09 -25.96
C MET A 1 17.53 28.77 -25.23
N THR A 2 18.44 28.75 -24.26
CA THR A 2 18.64 27.60 -23.36
C THR A 2 17.49 27.53 -22.37
N PRO A 3 16.85 26.36 -22.15
CA PRO A 3 15.81 26.22 -21.13
C PRO A 3 16.40 26.52 -19.74
N PRO A 4 15.60 27.08 -18.80
CA PRO A 4 16.07 27.37 -17.46
C PRO A 4 16.51 26.07 -16.78
N ALA A 5 17.67 26.11 -16.11
CA ALA A 5 18.20 24.99 -15.35
C ALA A 5 17.15 24.50 -14.34
N ALA A 6 16.53 23.36 -14.64
CA ALA A 6 15.66 22.67 -13.71
C ALA A 6 16.47 22.45 -12.42
N ALA A 7 15.94 22.90 -11.28
CA ALA A 7 16.63 22.88 -10.00
C ALA A 7 17.11 21.46 -9.69
N GLN A 8 18.40 21.22 -9.91
CA GLN A 8 19.05 19.95 -9.70
C GLN A 8 19.02 19.66 -8.19
N ARG A 9 18.11 18.78 -7.75
CA ARG A 9 17.98 18.45 -6.32
C ARG A 9 19.24 17.72 -5.89
N SER A 10 20.01 18.35 -4.99
CA SER A 10 21.18 17.73 -4.38
C SER A 10 20.83 16.36 -3.79
N ARG A 11 21.76 15.39 -3.89
CA ARG A 11 21.62 14.03 -3.32
C ARG A 11 21.00 13.97 -1.90
N PRO A 12 21.39 14.82 -0.93
CA PRO A 12 20.73 14.85 0.37
C PRO A 12 19.23 15.18 0.31
N GLY A 13 18.80 16.04 -0.61
CA GLY A 13 17.39 16.36 -0.83
C GLY A 13 16.58 15.17 -1.38
N ARG A 14 17.22 14.20 -2.04
CA ARG A 14 16.57 13.00 -2.60
C ARG A 14 16.28 11.94 -1.54
N VAL A 15 17.10 11.85 -0.50
CA VAL A 15 16.92 10.90 0.61
C VAL A 15 16.11 11.50 1.77
N ALA A 16 15.94 12.83 1.82
CA ALA A 16 15.26 13.51 2.92
C ALA A 16 13.83 12.99 3.15
N LEU A 17 13.03 12.85 2.09
CA LEU A 17 11.65 12.37 2.20
C LEU A 17 11.55 10.91 2.70
N PRO A 18 12.20 9.91 2.07
CA PRO A 18 12.11 8.54 2.58
C PRO A 18 12.69 8.41 3.99
N LEU A 19 13.74 9.16 4.36
CA LEU A 19 14.27 9.17 5.72
C LEU A 19 13.28 9.81 6.72
N ALA A 20 12.60 10.89 6.34
CA ALA A 20 11.58 11.50 7.19
C ALA A 20 10.40 10.56 7.42
N ILE A 21 9.93 9.87 6.38
CA ILE A 21 8.87 8.86 6.49
C ILE A 21 9.34 7.69 7.36
N ALA A 22 10.56 7.17 7.14
CA ALA A 22 11.11 6.08 7.96
C ALA A 22 11.23 6.47 9.45
N ALA A 23 11.68 7.69 9.73
CA ALA A 23 11.77 8.21 11.10
C ALA A 23 10.39 8.36 11.74
N PHE A 24 9.41 8.87 11.01
CA PHE A 24 8.03 8.98 11.48
C PHE A 24 7.43 7.60 11.77
N VAL A 25 7.58 6.65 10.87
CA VAL A 25 7.09 5.27 11.04
C VAL A 25 7.75 4.60 12.26
N ALA A 26 9.06 4.76 12.43
CA ALA A 26 9.77 4.21 13.59
C ALA A 26 9.32 4.85 14.90
N TRP A 27 9.12 6.16 14.92
CA TRP A 27 8.59 6.88 16.08
C TRP A 27 7.16 6.41 16.41
N PHE A 28 6.28 6.35 15.42
CA PHE A 28 4.90 5.89 15.60
C PHE A 28 4.83 4.44 16.10
N ALA A 29 5.66 3.55 15.57
CA ALA A 29 5.72 2.16 16.04
C ALA A 29 6.23 2.08 17.49
N ALA A 30 7.21 2.90 17.87
CA ALA A 30 7.71 2.98 19.24
C ALA A 30 6.66 3.58 20.19
N ASP A 31 5.89 4.57 19.74
CA ASP A 31 4.80 5.18 20.51
C ASP A 31 3.66 4.18 20.73
N ALA A 32 3.22 3.49 19.68
CA ALA A 32 2.21 2.43 19.76
C ALA A 32 2.64 1.30 20.71
N ALA A 33 3.90 0.86 20.61
CA ALA A 33 4.44 -0.16 21.51
C ALA A 33 4.46 0.30 22.98
N ARG A 34 4.80 1.57 23.25
CA ARG A 34 4.78 2.14 24.61
C ARG A 34 3.37 2.29 25.16
N ALA A 35 2.40 2.61 24.32
CA ALA A 35 1.01 2.79 24.73
C ALA A 35 0.34 1.46 25.12
N SER A 36 0.52 0.40 24.31
CA SER A 36 0.00 -0.92 24.63
C SER A 36 0.68 -2.02 23.80
N PHE A 37 1.26 -3.00 24.48
CA PHE A 37 1.82 -4.22 23.88
C PHE A 37 0.76 -5.32 23.63
N THR A 38 -0.52 -5.00 23.75
CA THR A 38 -1.58 -5.97 23.41
C THR A 38 -1.55 -6.31 21.93
N LEU A 39 -1.85 -7.57 21.62
CA LEU A 39 -1.96 -8.07 20.25
C LEU A 39 -2.88 -7.18 19.42
N GLU A 40 -3.99 -6.70 19.97
CA GLU A 40 -4.94 -5.80 19.29
C GLU A 40 -4.28 -4.53 18.73
N ASN A 41 -3.34 -3.93 19.47
CA ASN A 41 -2.69 -2.68 19.07
C ASN A 41 -1.50 -2.92 18.12
N LEU A 42 -0.73 -3.99 18.34
CA LEU A 42 0.47 -4.27 17.54
C LEU A 42 0.22 -5.12 16.29
N VAL A 43 -0.89 -5.87 16.22
CA VAL A 43 -1.21 -6.77 15.09
C VAL A 43 -1.24 -6.05 13.75
N MET A 44 -1.78 -4.83 13.71
CA MET A 44 -1.83 -4.02 12.48
C MET A 44 -0.62 -3.10 12.37
N VAL A 45 -0.22 -2.46 13.47
CA VAL A 45 0.79 -1.40 13.45
C VAL A 45 2.17 -1.97 13.14
N ALA A 46 2.56 -3.09 13.75
CA ALA A 46 3.89 -3.67 13.58
C ALA A 46 4.18 -4.12 12.13
N PRO A 47 3.32 -4.90 11.45
CA PRO A 47 3.60 -5.31 10.07
C PRO A 47 3.53 -4.14 9.09
N ALA A 48 2.57 -3.22 9.26
CA ALA A 48 2.48 -2.04 8.41
C ALA A 48 3.72 -1.14 8.56
N ALA A 49 4.17 -0.91 9.79
CA ALA A 49 5.38 -0.15 10.07
C ALA A 49 6.64 -0.84 9.51
N ALA A 50 6.75 -2.15 9.65
CA ALA A 50 7.87 -2.91 9.09
C ALA A 50 7.95 -2.79 7.57
N ILE A 51 6.83 -2.97 6.86
CA ILE A 51 6.78 -2.83 5.40
C ILE A 51 7.17 -1.40 4.99
N ALA A 52 6.52 -0.39 5.59
CA ALA A 52 6.78 1.01 5.25
C ALA A 52 8.24 1.40 5.51
N PHE A 53 8.81 0.95 6.64
CA PHE A 53 10.20 1.21 6.99
C PHE A 53 11.17 0.55 6.01
N VAL A 54 10.95 -0.72 5.65
CA VAL A 54 11.78 -1.44 4.67
C VAL A 54 11.70 -0.78 3.30
N THR A 55 10.50 -0.43 2.82
CA THR A 55 10.33 0.29 1.55
C THR A 55 11.07 1.63 1.56
N CYS A 56 10.94 2.41 2.63
CA CYS A 56 11.65 3.68 2.75
C CYS A 56 13.18 3.51 2.80
N ALA A 57 13.67 2.49 3.50
CA ALA A 57 15.10 2.16 3.53
C ALA A 57 15.62 1.79 2.13
N ILE A 58 14.89 0.96 1.40
CA ILE A 58 15.21 0.60 0.01
C ILE A 58 15.24 1.85 -0.87
N LEU A 59 14.22 2.71 -0.80
CA LEU A 59 14.15 3.95 -1.57
C LEU A 59 15.28 4.93 -1.22
N ALA A 60 15.65 5.04 0.06
CA ALA A 60 16.77 5.88 0.48
C ALA A 60 18.10 5.36 -0.07
N VAL A 61 18.34 4.04 -0.01
CA VAL A 61 19.54 3.42 -0.59
C VAL A 61 19.59 3.63 -2.11
N GLN A 62 18.47 3.45 -2.80
CA GLN A 62 18.36 3.69 -4.25
C GLN A 62 18.58 5.17 -4.60
N ALA A 63 18.01 6.09 -3.83
CA ALA A 63 18.19 7.53 -4.06
C ALA A 63 19.62 8.00 -3.78
N TRP A 64 20.33 7.33 -2.85
CA TRP A 64 21.74 7.61 -2.55
C TRP A 64 22.70 7.05 -3.61
N ARG A 65 22.44 5.84 -4.09
CA ARG A 65 23.32 5.10 -5.03
C ARG A 65 22.99 5.33 -6.51
N GLY A 66 21.74 5.67 -6.81
CA GLY A 66 21.22 5.74 -8.17
C GLY A 66 21.55 7.05 -8.88
N PRO A 67 21.59 7.04 -10.23
CA PRO A 67 21.78 8.24 -11.03
C PRO A 67 20.73 9.32 -10.72
N GLU A 68 21.02 10.57 -11.08
CA GLU A 68 20.02 11.65 -11.08
C GLU A 68 18.78 11.14 -11.82
N PRO A 69 17.57 11.20 -11.23
CA PRO A 69 16.39 10.81 -11.96
C PRO A 69 16.29 11.74 -13.15
N ASP A 70 16.22 11.16 -14.35
CA ASP A 70 15.82 11.90 -15.53
C ASP A 70 14.48 12.56 -15.20
N THR A 71 14.31 13.84 -15.57
CA THR A 71 13.16 14.67 -15.20
C THR A 71 11.89 13.85 -15.22
N ALA A 72 11.34 13.58 -14.02
CA ALA A 72 10.21 12.69 -13.88
C ALA A 72 9.06 13.22 -14.73
N GLU A 73 8.75 12.52 -15.82
CA GLU A 73 7.53 12.81 -16.57
C GLU A 73 6.36 12.71 -15.58
N PRO A 74 5.46 13.71 -15.58
CA PRO A 74 4.28 13.65 -14.72
C PRO A 74 3.57 12.33 -15.01
N ALA A 75 3.31 11.56 -13.94
CA ALA A 75 2.62 10.29 -14.05
C ALA A 75 1.33 10.48 -14.86
N PRO A 76 1.06 9.62 -15.86
CA PRO A 76 -0.11 9.79 -16.70
C PRO A 76 -1.37 9.76 -15.83
N LEU A 77 -2.23 10.76 -16.01
CA LEU A 77 -3.46 10.90 -15.21
C LEU A 77 -4.42 9.71 -15.43
N GLY A 78 -4.37 9.06 -16.60
CA GLY A 78 -5.24 7.94 -16.96
C GLY A 78 -5.20 6.78 -15.96
N PRO A 79 -4.02 6.14 -15.73
CA PRO A 79 -3.88 5.08 -14.73
C PRO A 79 -4.28 5.50 -13.30
N VAL A 80 -4.01 6.75 -12.92
CA VAL A 80 -4.41 7.29 -11.60
C VAL A 80 -5.93 7.35 -11.48
N LEU A 81 -6.61 7.91 -12.48
CA LEU A 81 -8.07 7.98 -12.51
C LEU A 81 -8.71 6.59 -12.57
N ALA A 82 -8.11 5.66 -13.31
CA ALA A 82 -8.57 4.28 -13.38
C ALA A 82 -8.44 3.57 -12.01
N MET A 83 -7.35 3.80 -11.28
CA MET A 83 -7.18 3.26 -9.92
C MET A 83 -8.22 3.85 -8.96
N LEU A 84 -8.48 5.17 -9.04
CA LEU A 84 -9.52 5.82 -8.24
C LEU A 84 -10.91 5.28 -8.57
N ALA A 85 -11.20 5.01 -9.85
CA ALA A 85 -12.45 4.41 -10.28
C ALA A 85 -12.59 2.97 -9.75
N LEU A 86 -11.53 2.18 -9.76
CA LEU A 86 -11.53 0.83 -9.15
C LEU A 86 -11.77 0.90 -7.64
N LEU A 87 -11.15 1.85 -6.95
CA LEU A 87 -11.35 2.03 -5.51
C LEU A 87 -12.79 2.47 -5.20
N ALA A 88 -13.34 3.40 -5.98
CA ALA A 88 -14.74 3.80 -5.84
C ALA A 88 -15.68 2.60 -6.11
N GLY A 89 -15.39 1.82 -7.14
CA GLY A 89 -16.12 0.59 -7.46
C GLY A 89 -16.07 -0.43 -6.33
N LEU A 90 -14.91 -0.63 -5.69
CA LEU A 90 -14.79 -1.47 -4.50
C LEU A 90 -15.76 -1.01 -3.42
N VAL A 91 -15.70 0.27 -3.02
CA VAL A 91 -16.53 0.80 -1.94
C VAL A 91 -18.03 0.67 -2.22
N LEU A 92 -18.45 0.96 -3.46
CA LEU A 92 -19.86 0.88 -3.85
C LEU A 92 -20.38 -0.56 -3.93
N LEU A 93 -19.53 -1.49 -4.40
CA LEU A 93 -19.93 -2.87 -4.66
C LEU A 93 -19.81 -3.76 -3.42
N MET A 94 -18.99 -3.36 -2.45
CA MET A 94 -18.69 -4.13 -1.23
C MET A 94 -19.94 -4.53 -0.44
N GLU A 95 -20.97 -3.67 -0.42
CA GLU A 95 -22.23 -3.94 0.29
C GLU A 95 -23.06 -5.04 -0.38
N GLU A 96 -22.98 -5.18 -1.71
CA GLU A 96 -23.77 -6.16 -2.45
C GLU A 96 -23.09 -7.54 -2.56
N VAL A 97 -21.77 -7.56 -2.84
CA VAL A 97 -21.02 -8.82 -3.06
C VAL A 97 -20.24 -9.30 -1.85
N GLY A 98 -20.20 -8.52 -0.76
CA GLY A 98 -19.42 -8.80 0.43
C GLY A 98 -17.97 -8.34 0.34
N PHE A 99 -17.37 -8.10 1.50
CA PHE A 99 -16.02 -7.55 1.68
C PHE A 99 -14.94 -8.42 1.02
N ASP A 100 -15.04 -9.74 1.18
CA ASP A 100 -14.07 -10.70 0.67
C ASP A 100 -14.03 -10.73 -0.87
N VAL A 101 -15.19 -10.87 -1.52
CA VAL A 101 -15.27 -10.89 -2.99
C VAL A 101 -14.91 -9.52 -3.57
N GLY A 102 -15.37 -8.44 -2.92
CA GLY A 102 -15.03 -7.07 -3.33
C GLY A 102 -13.52 -6.85 -3.36
N VAL A 103 -12.83 -7.14 -2.26
CA VAL A 103 -11.37 -6.99 -2.14
C VAL A 103 -10.63 -7.89 -3.14
N LEU A 104 -11.08 -9.14 -3.33
CA LEU A 104 -10.46 -10.06 -4.30
C LEU A 104 -10.52 -9.50 -5.73
N LEU A 105 -11.70 -9.07 -6.17
CA LEU A 105 -11.91 -8.51 -7.51
C LEU A 105 -11.14 -7.20 -7.69
N PHE A 106 -11.13 -6.35 -6.67
CA PHE A 106 -10.34 -5.12 -6.68
C PHE A 106 -8.85 -5.41 -6.85
N LEU A 107 -8.28 -6.35 -6.09
CA LEU A 107 -6.86 -6.69 -6.19
C LEU A 107 -6.51 -7.26 -7.57
N ILE A 108 -7.36 -8.12 -8.14
CA ILE A 108 -7.16 -8.64 -9.51
C ILE A 108 -7.21 -7.50 -10.54
N ALA A 109 -8.21 -6.63 -10.46
CA ALA A 109 -8.37 -5.52 -11.40
C ALA A 109 -7.24 -4.48 -11.27
N ALA A 110 -6.83 -4.17 -10.04
CA ALA A 110 -5.74 -3.24 -9.74
C ALA A 110 -4.40 -3.76 -10.24
N THR A 111 -4.05 -5.03 -9.95
CA THR A 111 -2.81 -5.64 -10.45
C THR A 111 -2.81 -5.77 -11.97
N TRP A 112 -3.96 -6.05 -12.58
CA TRP A 112 -4.11 -6.05 -14.04
C TRP A 112 -3.94 -4.66 -14.65
N LEU A 113 -4.47 -3.62 -14.01
CA LEU A 113 -4.29 -2.22 -14.40
C LEU A 113 -2.81 -1.78 -14.30
N LEU A 114 -2.09 -2.29 -13.29
CA LEU A 114 -0.64 -2.08 -13.13
C LEU A 114 0.21 -2.84 -14.17
N GLY A 115 -0.42 -3.65 -15.02
CA GLY A 115 0.22 -4.29 -16.18
C GLY A 115 0.53 -5.77 -16.00
N GLU A 116 0.22 -6.39 -14.85
CA GLU A 116 0.39 -7.83 -14.69
C GLU A 116 -0.72 -8.57 -15.46
N ARG A 117 -0.34 -9.56 -16.29
CA ARG A 117 -1.27 -10.28 -17.17
C ARG A 117 -1.30 -11.77 -16.90
N ARG A 118 -0.39 -12.28 -16.07
CA ARG A 118 -0.29 -13.72 -15.79
C ARG A 118 -1.39 -14.11 -14.79
N PRO A 119 -2.37 -14.95 -15.18
CA PRO A 119 -3.50 -15.27 -14.32
C PRO A 119 -3.07 -15.95 -13.01
N LEU A 120 -2.01 -16.75 -13.05
CA LEU A 120 -1.43 -17.38 -11.87
C LEU A 120 -0.89 -16.35 -10.86
N VAL A 121 -0.28 -15.26 -11.33
CA VAL A 121 0.23 -14.18 -10.47
C VAL A 121 -0.93 -13.34 -9.94
N LEU A 122 -1.90 -12.99 -10.79
CA LEU A 122 -3.08 -12.24 -10.40
C LEU A 122 -3.84 -12.93 -9.27
N VAL A 123 -4.21 -14.20 -9.47
CA VAL A 123 -4.95 -14.97 -8.46
C VAL A 123 -4.05 -15.34 -7.28
N GLY A 124 -2.81 -15.75 -7.54
CA GLY A 124 -1.85 -16.16 -6.51
C GLY A 124 -1.45 -15.02 -5.57
N TYR A 125 -1.53 -13.77 -6.01
CA TYR A 125 -1.37 -12.60 -5.15
C TYR A 125 -2.69 -12.21 -4.47
N ALA A 126 -3.77 -12.06 -5.24
CA ALA A 126 -5.02 -11.52 -4.72
C ALA A 126 -5.68 -12.44 -3.67
N LEU A 127 -5.63 -13.76 -3.88
CA LEU A 127 -6.33 -14.72 -3.03
C LEU A 127 -5.76 -14.81 -1.61
N PRO A 128 -4.45 -15.08 -1.38
CA PRO A 128 -3.91 -15.12 -0.02
C PRO A 128 -3.96 -13.75 0.67
N PHE A 129 -3.80 -12.66 -0.08
CA PHE A 129 -3.89 -11.32 0.49
C PHE A 129 -5.31 -11.00 0.95
N THR A 130 -6.33 -11.37 0.17
CA THR A 130 -7.74 -11.21 0.56
C THR A 130 -8.05 -12.03 1.81
N VAL A 131 -7.64 -13.31 1.86
CA VAL A 131 -7.86 -14.16 3.03
C VAL A 131 -7.20 -13.54 4.27
N LEU A 132 -5.94 -13.12 4.17
CA LEU A 132 -5.22 -12.51 5.29
C LEU A 132 -5.88 -11.19 5.74
N ALA A 133 -6.32 -10.36 4.80
CA ALA A 133 -6.98 -9.10 5.10
C ALA A 133 -8.34 -9.30 5.79
N VAL A 134 -9.16 -10.24 5.29
CA VAL A 134 -10.47 -10.57 5.87
C VAL A 134 -10.31 -11.12 7.29
N LEU A 135 -9.44 -12.13 7.47
CA LEU A 135 -9.19 -12.72 8.78
C LEU A 135 -8.58 -11.70 9.75
N GLY A 136 -7.66 -10.86 9.27
CA GLY A 136 -7.05 -9.80 10.06
C GLY A 136 -8.06 -8.75 10.51
N LEU A 137 -8.97 -8.29 9.63
CA LEU A 137 -10.02 -7.36 10.02
C LEU A 137 -11.03 -8.01 10.96
N GLN A 138 -11.45 -9.25 10.72
CA GLN A 138 -12.39 -9.96 11.61
C GLN A 138 -11.82 -10.14 13.02
N ALA A 139 -10.51 -10.34 13.16
CA ALA A 139 -9.85 -10.45 14.46
C ALA A 139 -9.80 -9.11 15.24
N ILE A 140 -9.97 -7.97 14.56
CA ILE A 140 -9.82 -6.63 15.13
C ILE A 140 -11.17 -5.95 15.31
N LEU A 141 -12.09 -6.14 14.37
CA LEU A 141 -13.37 -5.46 14.38
C LEU A 141 -14.30 -6.11 15.42
N PRO A 142 -14.93 -5.30 16.30
CA PRO A 142 -15.85 -5.81 17.31
C PRO A 142 -17.22 -6.19 16.75
N PHE A 143 -17.45 -5.96 15.45
CA PHE A 143 -18.71 -6.24 14.75
C PHE A 143 -18.45 -7.12 13.52
N PRO A 144 -19.44 -7.94 13.10
CA PRO A 144 -19.28 -8.86 11.99
C PRO A 144 -19.05 -8.10 10.67
N LEU A 145 -18.08 -8.58 9.89
CA LEU A 145 -17.90 -8.14 8.50
C LEU A 145 -18.90 -8.88 7.61
N GLU A 146 -19.57 -8.13 6.73
CA GLU A 146 -20.39 -8.70 5.67
C GLU A 146 -19.49 -9.41 4.65
N THR A 147 -19.27 -10.72 4.84
CA THR A 147 -18.53 -11.59 3.93
C THR A 147 -19.48 -12.55 3.22
N LEU A 148 -19.21 -12.80 1.94
CA LEU A 148 -20.06 -13.70 1.14
C LEU A 148 -19.57 -15.14 1.23
N VAL A 149 -18.26 -15.37 1.25
CA VAL A 149 -17.65 -16.70 1.17
C VAL A 149 -16.94 -17.08 2.47
N LEU A 150 -16.10 -16.18 3.01
CA LEU A 150 -15.33 -16.38 4.25
C LEU A 150 -16.20 -16.11 5.49
N ARG A 151 -17.24 -16.93 5.66
CA ARG A 151 -18.08 -16.94 6.87
C ARG A 151 -17.48 -17.93 7.85
N LEU A 152 -16.77 -17.43 8.86
CA LEU A 152 -16.41 -18.24 10.02
C LEU A 152 -17.67 -18.42 10.91
N PRO A 153 -17.88 -19.60 11.49
CA PRO A 153 -18.96 -19.84 12.45
C PRO A 153 -18.77 -19.06 13.76
#